data_AF-A0A2E4J762-F1
#
_entry.id   AF-A0A2E4J762-F1
#
_cell.length_a   1.000
_cell.length_b   1.000
_cell.length_c   1.000
_cell.angle_alpha   90.00
_cell.angle_beta   90.00
_cell.angle_gamma   90.00
#
_symmetry.space_group_name_H-M   'P 1'
#
loop_
_entity.id
_entity.type
_entity.pdbx_description
1 polymer ?
#
loop_
_entity_poly.entity_id
_entity_poly.type
_entity_poly.pdbx_seq_one_letter_code
_entity_poly.pdbx_strand_id
1 'polypeptide(L)'
;MKNKIINLYDKLPHWSKNRYFLSGFAFFIWIFFFDTNSIMIQLHQQKEIKRIQEDQKYYKKQIQQDEAIIDIISKDSLTPELEKYLREKLFLSKENEEIFIIE
;
A
#
# COMPACT_ATOMS: atom_id res chain seq x y z
N MET A 1 -29.47 26.53 36.80
CA MET A 1 -28.96 25.85 35.58
C MET A 1 -30.05 25.35 34.64
N LYS A 2 -31.17 24.79 35.15
CA LYS A 2 -32.32 24.33 34.32
C LYS A 2 -32.84 25.38 33.32
N ASN A 3 -32.90 26.64 33.72
CA ASN A 3 -33.48 27.72 32.90
C ASN A 3 -32.65 28.02 31.63
N LYS A 4 -31.34 27.74 31.62
CA LYS A 4 -30.51 27.91 30.42
C LYS A 4 -30.81 26.85 29.34
N ILE A 5 -31.13 25.63 29.76
CA ILE A 5 -31.41 24.50 28.85
C ILE A 5 -32.77 24.70 28.17
N ILE A 6 -33.77 25.18 28.92
CA ILE A 6 -35.12 25.46 28.41
C ILE A 6 -35.07 26.60 27.38
N ASN A 7 -34.38 27.70 27.70
CA ASN A 7 -34.19 28.81 26.76
C ASN A 7 -33.42 28.44 25.48
N LEU A 8 -32.60 27.39 25.53
CA LEU A 8 -31.89 26.87 24.35
C LEU A 8 -32.82 26.00 23.49
N TYR A 9 -33.69 25.20 24.13
CA TYR A 9 -34.70 24.40 23.46
C TYR A 9 -35.74 25.25 22.73
N ASP A 10 -36.12 26.40 23.28
CA ASP A 10 -37.11 27.29 22.67
C ASP A 10 -36.56 28.06 21.46
N LYS A 11 -35.23 28.20 21.35
CA LYS A 11 -34.55 28.81 20.20
C LYS A 11 -34.30 27.86 19.04
N LEU A 12 -34.53 26.55 19.23
CA LEU A 12 -34.32 25.55 18.20
C LEU A 12 -35.46 25.57 17.16
N PRO A 13 -35.14 25.45 15.86
CA PRO A 13 -36.14 25.41 14.80
C PRO A 13 -37.16 24.29 14.98
N HIS A 14 -38.40 24.50 14.53
CA HIS A 14 -39.49 23.55 14.79
C HIS A 14 -39.21 22.13 14.24
N TRP A 15 -38.48 22.03 13.13
CA TRP A 15 -38.10 20.75 12.51
C TRP A 15 -37.15 19.90 13.36
N SER A 16 -36.29 20.52 14.20
CA SER A 16 -35.34 19.78 15.03
C SER A 16 -35.97 19.18 16.29
N LYS A 17 -37.20 19.57 16.62
CA LYS A 17 -37.99 18.99 17.72
C LYS A 17 -38.73 17.71 17.31
N ASN A 18 -38.74 17.38 16.02
CA ASN A 18 -39.38 16.17 15.53
C ASN A 18 -38.57 14.92 15.90
N ARG A 19 -39.21 13.93 16.54
CA ARG A 19 -38.59 12.64 16.91
C ARG A 19 -37.96 11.92 15.72
N TYR A 20 -38.56 12.02 14.53
CA TYR A 20 -38.01 11.40 13.32
C TYR A 20 -36.73 12.09 12.87
N PHE A 21 -36.64 13.42 13.03
CA PHE A 21 -35.43 14.18 12.72
C PHE A 21 -34.31 13.85 13.70
N LEU A 22 -34.60 13.80 15.01
CA LEU A 22 -33.62 13.41 16.03
C LEU A 22 -33.09 11.99 15.81
N SER A 23 -33.98 11.02 15.54
CA SER A 23 -33.56 9.65 15.23
C SER A 23 -32.73 9.58 13.95
N GLY A 24 -33.13 10.31 12.89
CA GLY A 24 -32.35 10.39 11.65
C GLY A 24 -30.99 11.04 11.86
N PHE A 25 -30.92 12.15 12.61
CA PHE A 25 -29.68 12.86 12.90
C PHE A 25 -28.72 12.01 13.76
N ALA A 26 -29.24 11.30 14.76
CA ALA A 26 -28.45 10.34 15.53
C ALA A 26 -27.91 9.20 14.64
N PHE A 27 -28.73 8.72 13.70
CA PHE A 27 -28.33 7.71 12.73
C PHE A 27 -27.27 8.23 11.74
N PHE A 28 -27.39 9.47 11.28
CA PHE A 28 -26.37 10.13 10.44
C PHE A 28 -25.06 10.31 11.17
N ILE A 29 -25.09 10.76 12.43
CA ILE A 29 -23.89 10.83 13.28
C ILE A 29 -23.30 9.44 13.45
N TRP A 30 -24.13 8.40 13.64
CA TRP A 30 -23.66 7.02 13.77
C TRP A 30 -22.87 6.60 12.53
N ILE A 31 -23.45 6.74 11.33
CA ILE A 31 -22.77 6.40 10.08
C ILE A 31 -21.51 7.26 9.91
N PHE A 32 -21.55 8.55 10.24
CA PHE A 32 -20.40 9.41 10.03
C PHE A 32 -19.21 9.08 10.96
N PHE A 33 -19.47 8.71 12.22
CA PHE A 33 -18.42 8.48 13.22
C PHE A 33 -18.05 7.01 13.41
N PHE A 34 -18.99 6.07 13.28
CA PHE A 34 -18.79 4.65 13.55
C PHE A 34 -18.74 3.78 12.29
N ASP A 35 -19.03 4.32 11.10
CA ASP A 35 -18.87 3.55 9.85
C ASP A 35 -17.40 3.41 9.44
N THR A 36 -17.08 2.31 8.80
CA THR A 36 -15.73 1.91 8.39
C THR A 36 -15.17 2.74 7.22
N ASN A 37 -15.95 3.66 6.67
CA ASN A 37 -15.52 4.63 5.66
C ASN A 37 -14.88 5.90 6.25
N SER A 38 -14.13 5.75 7.35
CA SER A 38 -13.41 6.87 7.91
C SER A 38 -12.37 7.39 6.90
N ILE A 39 -12.22 8.72 6.85
CA ILE A 39 -11.19 9.38 6.02
C ILE A 39 -9.79 8.83 6.33
N MET A 40 -9.55 8.42 7.58
CA MET A 40 -8.29 7.81 8.02
C MET A 40 -8.01 6.49 7.30
N ILE A 41 -9.03 5.65 7.12
CA ILE A 41 -8.91 4.36 6.43
C ILE A 41 -8.60 4.60 4.95
N GLN A 42 -9.28 5.53 4.29
CA GLN A 42 -9.00 5.87 2.90
C GLN A 42 -7.57 6.41 2.71
N LEU A 43 -7.09 7.26 3.62
CA LEU A 43 -5.70 7.75 3.57
C LEU A 43 -4.67 6.63 3.76
N HIS A 44 -4.94 5.67 4.64
CA HIS A 44 -4.06 4.50 4.82
C HIS A 44 -4.03 3.62 3.56
N GLN A 45 -5.21 3.30 3.02
CA GLN A 45 -5.35 2.52 1.79
C GLN A 45 -4.63 3.16 0.60
N GLN A 46 -4.73 4.49 0.44
CA GLN A 46 -4.02 5.18 -0.64
C GLN A 46 -2.49 5.09 -0.51
N LYS A 47 -1.96 5.13 0.71
CA LYS A 47 -0.53 4.92 0.95
C LYS A 47 -0.11 3.49 0.63
N GLU A 48 -0.94 2.52 1.00
CA GLU A 48 -0.68 1.11 0.72
C GLU A 48 -0.70 0.82 -0.79
N ILE A 49 -1.66 1.37 -1.53
CA ILE A 49 -1.72 1.30 -3.00
C ILE A 49 -0.43 1.86 -3.60
N LYS A 50 0.00 3.04 -3.15
CA LYS A 50 1.22 3.67 -3.66
C LYS A 50 2.46 2.80 -3.40
N ARG A 51 2.58 2.23 -2.20
CA ARG A 51 3.67 1.30 -1.86
C ARG A 51 3.68 0.09 -2.80
N ILE A 52 2.53 -0.56 -2.98
CA ILE A 52 2.41 -1.72 -3.86
C ILE A 52 2.78 -1.36 -5.31
N GLN A 53 2.39 -0.19 -5.80
CA GLN A 53 2.76 0.27 -7.14
C GLN A 53 4.26 0.53 -7.28
N GLU A 54 4.90 1.09 -6.24
CA GLU A 54 6.36 1.27 -6.20
C GLU A 54 7.08 -0.08 -6.20
N ASP A 55 6.62 -1.05 -5.41
CA ASP A 55 7.13 -2.42 -5.38
C ASP A 55 6.98 -3.10 -6.74
N GLN A 56 5.80 -3.01 -7.36
CA GLN A 56 5.55 -3.55 -8.69
C GLN A 56 6.51 -2.96 -9.74
N LYS A 57 6.74 -1.64 -9.70
CA LYS A 57 7.67 -0.98 -10.61
C LYS A 57 9.11 -1.45 -10.38
N TYR A 58 9.50 -1.61 -9.12
CA TYR A 58 10.82 -2.12 -8.75
C TYR A 58 11.04 -3.53 -9.28
N TYR A 59 10.14 -4.47 -8.98
CA TYR A 59 10.29 -5.86 -9.42
C TYR A 59 10.21 -6.01 -10.94
N LYS A 60 9.35 -5.23 -11.61
CA LYS A 60 9.30 -5.23 -13.08
C LYS A 60 10.64 -4.78 -13.69
N LYS A 61 11.32 -3.81 -13.07
CA LYS A 61 12.66 -3.39 -13.50
C LYS A 61 13.69 -4.50 -13.28
N GLN A 62 13.66 -5.19 -12.13
CA GLN A 62 14.56 -6.30 -11.85
C GLN A 62 14.37 -7.44 -12.85
N ILE A 63 13.12 -7.84 -13.11
CA ILE A 63 12.79 -8.88 -14.11
C ILE A 63 13.36 -8.51 -15.48
N GLN A 64 13.23 -7.26 -15.93
CA GLN A 64 13.81 -6.82 -17.20
C GLN A 64 15.34 -6.91 -17.23
N GLN A 65 16.00 -6.66 -16.09
CA GLN A 65 17.46 -6.79 -15.97
C GLN A 65 17.87 -8.26 -16.03
N ASP A 66 17.16 -9.12 -15.30
CA ASP A 66 17.41 -10.56 -15.26
C ASP A 66 17.16 -11.22 -16.61
N GLU A 67 16.08 -10.86 -17.30
CA GLU A 67 15.79 -11.33 -18.67
C GLU A 67 16.92 -10.96 -19.64
N ALA A 68 17.45 -9.73 -19.56
CA ALA A 68 18.57 -9.31 -20.40
C ALA A 68 19.84 -10.13 -20.10
N ILE A 69 20.09 -10.45 -18.82
CA ILE A 69 21.21 -11.30 -18.40
C ILE A 69 21.04 -12.72 -18.96
N ILE A 70 19.85 -13.30 -18.82
CA ILE A 70 19.54 -14.64 -19.35
C ILE A 70 19.74 -14.69 -20.86
N ASP A 71 19.30 -13.66 -21.58
CA ASP A 71 19.45 -13.56 -23.04
C ASP A 71 20.92 -13.53 -23.47
N ILE A 72 21.78 -12.80 -22.73
CA ILE A 72 23.22 -12.78 -22.96
C ILE A 72 23.83 -14.17 -22.72
N ILE A 73 23.50 -14.80 -21.58
CA ILE A 73 24.01 -16.13 -21.22
C ILE A 73 23.56 -17.20 -22.24
N SER A 74 22.35 -17.07 -22.78
CA SER A 74 21.76 -18.05 -23.71
C SER A 74 22.27 -17.91 -25.15
N LYS A 75 22.72 -16.71 -25.55
CA LYS A 75 23.18 -16.41 -26.92
C LYS A 75 24.69 -16.56 -27.09
N ASP A 76 25.47 -16.30 -26.04
CA ASP A 76 26.92 -16.46 -26.10
C ASP A 76 27.33 -17.92 -25.85
N SER A 77 28.17 -18.45 -26.74
CA SER A 77 28.94 -19.65 -26.42
C SER A 77 29.92 -19.27 -25.31
N LEU A 78 29.60 -19.62 -24.06
CA LEU A 78 30.30 -19.29 -22.81
C LEU A 78 31.76 -18.84 -23.02
N THR A 79 31.97 -17.55 -23.27
CA THR A 79 33.32 -17.01 -23.46
C THR A 79 34.01 -16.94 -22.09
N PRO A 80 35.34 -17.11 -22.00
CA PRO A 80 36.05 -17.03 -20.73
C PRO A 80 35.84 -15.68 -20.00
N GLU A 81 35.67 -14.61 -20.75
CA GLU A 81 35.42 -13.25 -20.25
C GLU A 81 34.00 -13.12 -19.68
N LEU A 82 33.00 -13.71 -20.33
CA LEU A 82 31.63 -13.76 -19.83
C LEU A 82 31.55 -14.63 -18.57
N GLU A 83 32.16 -15.83 -18.55
CA GLU A 83 32.18 -16.69 -17.35
C GLU A 83 32.78 -15.96 -16.15
N LYS A 84 33.88 -15.23 -16.34
CA LYS A 84 34.49 -14.42 -15.28
C LYS A 84 33.54 -13.34 -14.76
N TYR A 85 32.85 -12.63 -15.65
CA TYR A 85 31.86 -11.61 -15.26
C TYR A 85 30.69 -12.21 -14.46
N LEU A 86 30.14 -13.35 -14.91
CA LEU A 86 29.05 -14.04 -14.21
C LEU A 86 29.45 -14.49 -12.81
N ARG A 87 30.70 -14.95 -12.64
CA ARG A 87 31.24 -15.36 -11.33
C ARG A 87 31.51 -14.20 -10.39
N GLU A 88 32.10 -13.10 -10.89
CA GLU A 88 32.51 -11.97 -10.04
C GLU A 88 31.37 -11.01 -9.72
N LYS A 89 30.42 -10.80 -10.65
CA LYS A 89 29.37 -9.80 -10.51
C LYS A 89 28.01 -10.40 -10.15
N LEU A 90 27.73 -11.61 -10.60
CA LEU A 90 26.44 -12.28 -10.40
C LEU A 90 26.54 -13.51 -9.49
N PHE A 91 27.75 -13.90 -9.06
CA PHE A 91 28.01 -15.05 -8.19
C PHE A 91 27.35 -16.35 -8.66
N LEU A 92 27.26 -16.54 -9.98
CA LEU A 92 26.69 -17.76 -10.55
C LEU A 92 27.69 -18.91 -10.42
N SER A 93 27.24 -20.03 -9.85
CA SER A 93 27.98 -21.29 -9.74
C SER A 93 27.58 -22.29 -10.84
N LYS A 94 28.49 -23.19 -11.20
CA LYS A 94 28.14 -24.38 -12.00
C LYS A 94 27.43 -25.42 -11.11
N GLU A 95 26.68 -26.35 -11.72
CA GLU A 95 25.87 -27.36 -10.98
C GLU A 95 26.62 -28.13 -9.89
N ASN A 96 27.93 -28.33 -10.02
CA ASN A 96 28.76 -29.05 -9.05
C ASN A 96 29.79 -28.15 -8.34
N GLU A 97 29.49 -26.87 -8.19
CA GLU A 97 30.40 -25.90 -7.58
C GLU A 97 29.74 -25.18 -6.40
N GLU A 98 30.41 -25.21 -5.24
CA GLU A 98 30.01 -24.45 -4.05
C GLU A 98 30.82 -23.15 -3.96
N ILE A 99 30.12 -22.01 -3.88
CA ILE A 99 30.75 -20.70 -3.68
C ILE A 99 30.73 -20.36 -2.19
N PHE A 100 31.91 -20.13 -1.62
CA PHE A 100 32.06 -19.66 -0.25
C PHE A 100 32.32 -18.14 -0.25
N ILE A 101 31.44 -17.38 0.39
CA ILE A 101 31.68 -15.96 0.71
C ILE A 101 32.20 -15.92 2.14
N ILE A 102 33.46 -15.51 2.31
CA ILE A 102 34.11 -15.36 3.61
C ILE A 102 34.12 -13.87 3.96
N GLU A 103 33.57 -13.54 5.12
CA GLU A 103 33.51 -12.18 5.67
C GLU A 103 34.67 -11.91 6.65
#